data_AF-A0AB74C5U0-F1
#
_entry.id   AF-A0AB74C5U0-F1
#
_cell.length_a   1.000
_cell.length_b   1.000
_cell.length_c   1.000
_cell.angle_alpha   90.00
_cell.angle_beta   90.00
_cell.angle_gamma   90.00
#
_symmetry.space_group_name_H-M   'P 1'
#
loop_
_entity.id
_entity.type
_entity.pdbx_description
1 polymer ?
#
loop_
_entity_poly.entity_id
_entity_poly.type
_entity_poly.pdbx_seq_one_letter_code
_entity_poly.pdbx_strand_id
1 'polypeptide(L)'
;MLFLKCLIPPALFACSSALFYVAIHLPYRGRLYLSPLLFGSAILSLHTSPYLTWLTGMNVLWALFACVWIQHAAAVLYFDQLRVPQTASPWLATYKIWNDPQRRMSTGLPPRYKRSISSPSRISFTFHRLAKITLCWALQLFIIGPLVPLYFNFTAQDFAPSRKVFLRRLLPLHNNHHPITLREIQIRLFLSIYWIWIAYLMLDLCNALLSIIFSVILRLDTPNEWQPLFGSPLQACSIRRFWTKFWHRLTVSCCASSGTQVTRRLIGMTPGCRSEKIFVAFWTFLLSGLCHVIADWQAGEPCHPHDDLLFFVANFMASALELLVVRRLERVKGYRADHDKDIWSVLLKTINRVVGYVWVLGFFFWITPKWQYPKLYAVLTQVQGY
;
A
#
# COMPACT_ATOMS: atom_id res chain seq x y z
N MET A 1 -28.93 7.02 17.12
CA MET A 1 -27.74 6.50 17.83
C MET A 1 -26.62 6.01 16.90
N LEU A 2 -26.90 5.26 15.82
CA LEU A 2 -25.85 4.75 14.90
C LEU A 2 -25.00 5.85 14.22
N PHE A 3 -25.63 6.94 13.75
CA PHE A 3 -24.91 8.08 13.14
C PHE A 3 -23.93 8.76 14.11
N LEU A 4 -24.28 8.86 15.40
CA LEU A 4 -23.41 9.48 16.40
C LEU A 4 -22.18 8.62 16.68
N LYS A 5 -22.31 7.29 16.63
CA LYS A 5 -21.19 6.35 16.79
C LYS A 5 -20.17 6.45 15.65
N CYS A 6 -20.63 6.74 14.43
CA CYS A 6 -19.75 6.93 13.27
C CYS A 6 -18.80 8.13 13.42
N LEU A 7 -19.11 9.10 14.29
CA LEU A 7 -18.27 10.27 14.55
C LEU A 7 -17.15 9.99 15.55
N ILE A 8 -17.25 8.90 16.32
CA ILE A 8 -16.28 8.57 17.38
C ILE A 8 -14.86 8.35 16.80
N PRO A 9 -14.66 7.50 15.77
CA PRO A 9 -13.30 7.27 15.25
C PRO A 9 -12.66 8.54 14.67
N PRO A 10 -13.36 9.35 13.84
CA PRO A 10 -12.84 10.64 13.38
C PRO A 10 -12.53 11.63 14.50
N ALA A 11 -13.36 11.72 15.55
CA ALA A 11 -13.12 12.62 16.67
C ALA A 11 -11.85 12.23 17.47
N LEU A 12 -11.66 10.94 17.73
CA LEU A 12 -10.46 10.43 18.39
C LEU A 12 -9.20 10.65 17.54
N PHE A 13 -9.31 10.47 16.23
CA PHE A 13 -8.23 10.78 15.30
C PHE A 13 -7.90 12.28 15.27
N ALA A 14 -8.92 13.15 15.28
CA ALA A 14 -8.73 14.59 15.35
C ALA A 14 -8.02 15.00 16.65
N CYS A 15 -8.34 14.36 17.78
CA CYS A 15 -7.62 14.55 19.05
C CYS A 15 -6.14 14.14 18.91
N SER A 16 -5.85 12.97 18.34
CA SER A 16 -4.48 12.52 18.07
C SER A 16 -3.71 13.49 17.16
N SER A 17 -4.39 14.01 16.13
CA SER A 17 -3.83 15.00 15.21
C SER A 17 -3.53 16.32 15.91
N ALA A 18 -4.44 16.83 16.75
CA ALA A 18 -4.19 18.04 17.53
C ALA A 18 -3.00 17.88 18.48
N LEU A 19 -2.88 16.72 19.14
CA LEU A 19 -1.74 16.40 20.00
C LEU A 19 -0.43 16.32 19.21
N PHE A 20 -0.45 15.83 17.97
CA PHE A 20 0.72 15.85 17.08
C PHE A 20 1.18 17.28 16.78
N TYR A 21 0.25 18.20 16.52
CA TYR A 21 0.58 19.61 16.27
C TYR A 21 1.29 20.24 17.45
N VAL A 22 0.93 19.88 18.69
CA VAL A 22 1.66 20.34 19.88
C VAL A 22 3.00 19.63 20.01
N ALA A 23 3.01 18.29 19.91
CA ALA A 23 4.19 17.46 20.16
C ALA A 23 5.37 17.80 19.24
N ILE A 24 5.15 18.12 17.97
CA ILE A 24 6.26 18.39 17.04
C ILE A 24 7.10 19.62 17.44
N HIS A 25 6.49 20.60 18.12
CA HIS A 25 7.18 21.80 18.62
C HIS A 25 7.89 21.58 19.96
N LEU A 26 7.63 20.48 20.66
CA LEU A 26 8.25 20.19 21.95
C LEU A 26 9.64 19.55 21.79
N PRO A 27 10.53 19.74 22.79
CA PRO A 27 11.75 18.95 22.90
C PRO A 27 11.42 17.47 23.11
N TYR A 28 12.40 16.60 22.88
CA TYR A 28 12.21 15.14 22.93
C TYR A 28 11.53 14.64 24.22
N ARG A 29 11.91 15.17 25.40
CA ARG A 29 11.26 14.83 26.68
C ARG A 29 9.77 15.20 26.71
N GLY A 30 9.42 16.38 26.19
CA GLY A 30 8.02 16.81 26.08
C GLY A 30 7.20 15.93 25.12
N ARG A 31 7.82 15.48 24.01
CA ARG A 31 7.19 14.51 23.09
C ARG A 31 6.84 13.21 23.82
N LEU A 32 7.76 12.69 24.64
CA LEU A 32 7.52 11.46 25.41
C LEU A 32 6.34 11.60 26.39
N TYR A 33 6.21 12.73 27.09
CA TYR A 33 5.08 12.95 28.00
C TYR A 33 3.72 13.02 27.28
N LEU A 34 3.67 13.58 26.07
CA LEU A 34 2.45 13.60 25.25
C LEU A 34 2.17 12.28 24.53
N SER A 35 3.16 11.38 24.42
CA SER A 35 3.04 10.16 23.63
C SER A 35 1.86 9.25 24.04
N PRO A 36 1.53 9.04 25.33
CA PRO A 36 0.42 8.16 25.71
C PRO A 36 -0.94 8.73 25.26
N LEU A 37 -1.12 10.05 25.31
CA LEU A 37 -2.34 10.69 24.84
C LEU A 37 -2.41 10.68 23.30
N LEU A 38 -1.30 10.99 22.63
CA LEU A 38 -1.23 11.04 21.16
C LEU A 38 -1.51 9.67 20.55
N PHE A 39 -0.82 8.62 21.02
CA PHE A 39 -1.00 7.27 20.50
C PHE A 39 -2.21 6.59 21.10
N GLY A 40 -2.56 6.84 22.36
CA GLY A 40 -3.77 6.32 22.98
C GLY A 40 -5.03 6.74 22.23
N SER A 41 -5.16 8.02 21.87
CA SER A 41 -6.29 8.50 21.06
C SER A 41 -6.30 7.91 19.64
N ALA A 42 -5.14 7.71 19.00
CA ALA A 42 -5.06 7.03 17.71
C ALA A 42 -5.46 5.55 17.80
N ILE A 43 -5.03 4.85 18.86
CA ILE A 43 -5.38 3.44 19.12
C ILE A 43 -6.87 3.31 19.41
N LEU A 44 -7.47 4.24 20.17
CA LEU A 44 -8.92 4.26 20.39
C LEU A 44 -9.68 4.53 19.10
N SER A 45 -9.16 5.41 18.22
CA SER A 45 -9.73 5.62 16.88
C SER A 45 -9.70 4.34 16.05
N LEU A 46 -8.59 3.60 16.10
CA LEU A 46 -8.44 2.30 15.46
C LEU A 46 -9.43 1.28 16.03
N HIS A 47 -9.53 1.15 17.36
CA HIS A 47 -10.42 0.19 18.02
C HIS A 47 -11.91 0.48 17.79
N THR A 48 -12.25 1.73 17.53
CA THR A 48 -13.63 2.14 17.23
C THR A 48 -13.94 2.11 15.73
N SER A 49 -13.00 1.68 14.87
CA SER A 49 -13.22 1.58 13.42
C SER A 49 -14.42 0.73 12.99
N PRO A 50 -14.88 -0.31 13.73
CA PRO A 50 -16.11 -1.03 13.39
C PRO A 50 -17.37 -0.16 13.40
N TYR A 51 -17.33 1.04 13.96
CA TYR A 51 -18.46 1.98 13.90
C TYR A 51 -18.63 2.61 12.51
N LEU A 52 -17.65 2.49 11.60
CA LEU A 52 -17.71 3.04 10.25
C LEU A 52 -18.27 2.04 9.24
N THR A 53 -19.56 1.73 9.36
CA THR A 53 -20.26 0.77 8.48
C THR A 53 -21.05 1.39 7.35
N TRP A 54 -21.05 2.73 7.24
CA TRP A 54 -21.84 3.48 6.24
C TRP A 54 -21.41 3.22 4.79
N LEU A 55 -20.19 2.72 4.58
CA LEU A 55 -19.69 2.26 3.28
C LEU A 55 -18.91 0.97 3.48
N THR A 56 -19.16 -0.02 2.61
CA THR A 56 -18.47 -1.32 2.65
C THR A 56 -16.95 -1.14 2.63
N GLY A 57 -16.26 -1.73 3.61
CA GLY A 57 -14.81 -1.67 3.76
C GLY A 57 -14.26 -0.37 4.36
N MET A 58 -15.12 0.59 4.76
CA MET A 58 -14.67 1.84 5.39
C MET A 58 -14.07 1.60 6.78
N ASN A 59 -14.59 0.65 7.54
CA ASN A 59 -14.01 0.14 8.79
C ASN A 59 -12.54 -0.27 8.60
N VAL A 60 -12.25 -1.11 7.60
CA VAL A 60 -10.91 -1.60 7.29
C VAL A 60 -10.02 -0.48 6.77
N LEU A 61 -10.54 0.37 5.87
CA LEU A 61 -9.81 1.51 5.33
C LEU A 61 -9.38 2.49 6.43
N TRP A 62 -10.29 2.79 7.37
CA TRP A 62 -9.99 3.64 8.52
C TRP A 62 -8.99 2.98 9.47
N ALA A 63 -9.12 1.68 9.73
CA ALA A 63 -8.18 0.94 10.56
C ALA A 63 -6.77 0.95 9.96
N LEU A 64 -6.64 0.71 8.66
CA LEU A 64 -5.37 0.84 7.93
C LEU A 64 -4.83 2.27 8.01
N PHE A 65 -5.68 3.27 7.77
CA PHE A 65 -5.31 4.68 7.89
C PHE A 65 -4.76 5.01 9.29
N ALA A 66 -5.41 4.58 10.36
CA ALA A 66 -4.96 4.78 11.73
C ALA A 66 -3.61 4.08 12.00
N CYS A 67 -3.42 2.86 11.50
CA CYS A 67 -2.13 2.16 11.56
C CYS A 67 -1.01 2.96 10.87
N VAL A 68 -1.26 3.45 9.66
CA VAL A 68 -0.29 4.28 8.91
C VAL A 68 -0.01 5.59 9.64
N TRP A 69 -1.05 6.24 10.18
CA TRP A 69 -0.93 7.46 10.96
C TRP A 69 -0.04 7.28 12.20
N ILE A 70 -0.27 6.22 12.99
CA ILE A 70 0.53 5.91 14.18
C ILE A 70 2.01 5.77 13.80
N GLN A 71 2.32 5.05 12.72
CA GLN A 71 3.69 4.88 12.26
C GLN A 71 4.30 6.17 11.72
N HIS A 72 3.52 6.95 10.97
CA HIS A 72 3.94 8.26 10.46
C HIS A 72 4.28 9.22 11.61
N ALA A 73 3.38 9.36 12.59
CA ALA A 73 3.59 10.19 13.76
C ALA A 73 4.81 9.73 14.56
N ALA A 74 4.97 8.41 14.77
CA ALA A 74 6.13 7.86 15.44
C ALA A 74 7.44 8.16 14.69
N ALA A 75 7.43 7.98 13.37
CA ALA A 75 8.58 8.26 12.53
C ALA A 75 8.96 9.75 12.57
N VAL A 76 7.99 10.66 12.43
CA VAL A 76 8.26 12.11 12.49
C VAL A 76 8.82 12.52 13.85
N LEU A 77 8.18 12.11 14.94
CA LEU A 77 8.45 12.64 16.27
C LEU A 77 9.67 12.00 16.95
N TYR A 78 9.92 10.71 16.73
CA TYR A 78 10.92 9.96 17.52
C TYR A 78 12.07 9.39 16.69
N PHE A 79 11.81 8.92 15.46
CA PHE A 79 12.85 8.30 14.62
C PHE A 79 13.61 9.32 13.79
N ASP A 80 12.89 10.11 12.99
CA ASP A 80 13.45 11.16 12.14
C ASP A 80 13.69 12.45 12.92
N GLN A 81 12.93 12.65 14.02
CA GLN A 81 12.94 13.84 14.86
C GLN A 81 12.84 15.13 14.04
N LEU A 82 11.90 15.18 13.09
CA LEU A 82 11.75 16.35 12.24
C LEU A 82 11.47 17.59 13.08
N ARG A 83 12.04 18.70 12.62
CA ARG A 83 11.83 20.03 13.20
C ARG A 83 11.01 20.85 12.23
N VAL A 84 10.08 21.63 12.77
CA VAL A 84 9.29 22.55 11.97
C VAL A 84 10.21 23.68 11.50
N PRO A 85 10.35 23.91 10.18
CA PRO A 85 11.16 25.01 9.67
C PRO A 85 10.67 26.37 10.19
N GLN A 86 11.59 27.28 10.45
CA GLN A 86 11.25 28.67 10.77
C GLN A 86 10.69 29.34 9.51
N THR A 87 9.38 29.55 9.49
CA THR A 87 8.65 30.17 8.39
C THR A 87 7.65 31.17 8.94
N ALA A 88 7.11 32.04 8.08
CA ALA A 88 6.10 33.02 8.46
C ALA A 88 4.81 32.39 9.04
N SER A 89 4.52 31.12 8.74
CA SER A 89 3.39 30.38 9.31
C SER A 89 3.84 29.02 9.86
N PRO A 90 4.20 28.94 11.16
CA PRO A 90 4.59 27.70 11.81
C PRO A 90 3.49 26.63 11.75
N TRP A 91 2.23 27.05 11.84
CA TRP A 91 1.08 26.15 11.70
C TRP A 91 1.05 25.48 10.32
N LEU A 92 1.24 26.26 9.24
CA LEU A 92 1.23 25.72 7.89
C LEU A 92 2.39 24.76 7.69
N ALA A 93 3.58 25.09 8.20
CA ALA A 93 4.73 24.20 8.15
C ALA A 93 4.48 22.87 8.88
N THR A 94 3.83 22.90 10.05
CA THR A 94 3.41 21.71 10.78
C THR A 94 2.38 20.90 10.00
N TYR A 95 1.38 21.55 9.41
CA TYR A 95 0.40 20.92 8.53
C TYR A 95 1.06 20.19 7.36
N LYS A 96 2.05 20.79 6.71
CA LYS A 96 2.77 20.15 5.59
C LYS A 96 3.52 18.90 6.03
N ILE A 97 4.09 18.87 7.24
CA ILE A 97 4.73 17.67 7.79
C ILE A 97 3.67 16.61 8.14
N TRP A 98 2.55 17.03 8.75
CA TRP A 98 1.42 16.18 9.08
C TRP A 98 0.86 15.47 7.83
N ASN A 99 0.68 16.21 6.73
CA ASN A 99 0.12 15.73 5.46
C ASN A 99 1.17 15.12 4.49
N ASP A 100 2.40 14.85 4.94
CA ASP A 100 3.48 14.29 4.08
C ASP A 100 3.96 12.90 4.55
N PRO A 101 3.10 11.87 4.48
CA PRO A 101 3.47 10.50 4.85
C PRO A 101 4.58 9.93 3.95
N GLN A 102 4.72 10.44 2.73
CA GLN A 102 5.73 9.99 1.77
C GLN A 102 7.08 10.70 1.90
N ARG A 103 7.22 11.69 2.80
CA ARG A 103 8.44 12.49 2.97
C ARG A 103 8.90 13.21 1.69
N ARG A 104 7.96 13.64 0.85
CA ARG A 104 8.24 14.32 -0.43
C ARG A 104 8.55 15.81 -0.23
N MET A 105 8.01 16.43 0.80
CA MET A 105 8.11 17.87 1.07
C MET A 105 9.05 18.18 2.24
N SER A 106 9.13 17.27 3.21
CA SER A 106 9.82 17.46 4.50
C SER A 106 11.34 17.30 4.49
N THR A 107 11.98 17.06 3.34
CA THR A 107 13.42 16.74 3.29
C THR A 107 14.36 17.93 3.49
N GLY A 108 13.91 19.18 3.50
CA GLY A 108 14.76 20.36 3.74
C GLY A 108 15.91 20.58 2.73
N LEU A 109 16.21 19.58 1.90
CA LEU A 109 17.06 19.68 0.74
C LEU A 109 16.24 20.45 -0.31
N PRO A 110 16.67 21.65 -0.74
CA PRO A 110 16.11 22.23 -1.93
C PRO A 110 16.26 21.16 -3.02
N PRO A 111 15.19 20.78 -3.72
CA PRO A 111 15.33 19.89 -4.85
C PRO A 111 16.35 20.54 -5.77
N ARG A 112 17.52 19.91 -5.93
CA ARG A 112 18.66 20.39 -6.73
C ARG A 112 18.32 20.52 -8.23
N TYR A 113 17.03 20.48 -8.59
CA TYR A 113 16.47 20.75 -9.89
C TYR A 113 14.94 20.88 -9.81
N LYS A 114 14.37 21.82 -9.04
CA LYS A 114 12.99 22.24 -9.34
C LYS A 114 13.05 23.16 -10.55
N ARG A 115 13.03 22.54 -11.74
CA ARG A 115 12.45 23.15 -12.94
C ARG A 115 11.16 23.85 -12.47
N SER A 116 10.97 25.11 -12.84
CA SER A 116 9.70 25.82 -12.63
C SER A 116 8.61 25.02 -13.33
N ILE A 117 8.01 24.06 -12.63
CA ILE A 117 6.84 23.35 -13.11
C ILE A 117 5.71 24.30 -12.77
N SER A 118 5.22 25.01 -13.78
CA SER A 118 3.99 25.78 -13.67
C SER A 118 2.92 24.90 -13.03
N SER A 119 2.45 25.27 -11.84
CA SER A 119 1.35 24.55 -11.20
C SER A 119 0.15 24.54 -12.14
N PRO A 120 -0.48 23.39 -12.40
CA PRO A 120 -1.65 23.35 -13.25
C PRO A 120 -2.72 24.26 -12.64
N SER A 121 -3.55 24.86 -13.50
CA SER A 121 -4.68 25.65 -13.02
C SER A 121 -5.57 24.76 -12.14
N ARG A 122 -6.11 25.32 -11.06
CA ARG A 122 -6.98 24.56 -10.13
C ARG A 122 -8.19 23.97 -10.85
N ILE A 123 -8.74 24.69 -11.83
CA ILE A 123 -9.85 24.21 -12.66
C ILE A 123 -9.43 22.97 -13.46
N SER A 124 -8.29 23.04 -14.16
CA SER A 124 -7.77 21.91 -14.93
C SER A 124 -7.48 20.73 -14.00
N PHE A 125 -6.82 20.97 -12.87
CA PHE A 125 -6.54 19.94 -11.88
C PHE A 125 -7.83 19.24 -11.40
N THR A 126 -8.84 20.01 -10.98
CA THR A 126 -10.14 19.47 -10.54
C THR A 126 -10.80 18.67 -11.65
N PHE A 127 -10.85 19.19 -12.87
CA PHE A 127 -11.45 18.51 -14.01
C PHE A 127 -10.78 17.16 -14.26
N HIS A 128 -9.46 17.11 -14.34
CA HIS A 128 -8.72 15.86 -14.55
C HIS A 128 -8.96 14.85 -13.41
N ARG A 129 -9.02 15.31 -12.15
CA ARG A 129 -9.26 14.45 -10.98
C ARG A 129 -10.66 13.87 -11.00
N LEU A 130 -11.68 14.70 -11.24
CA LEU A 130 -13.08 14.26 -11.29
C LEU A 130 -13.32 13.36 -12.50
N ALA A 131 -12.87 13.74 -13.69
CA ALA A 131 -13.06 12.95 -14.92
C ALA A 131 -12.47 11.53 -14.77
N LYS A 132 -11.24 11.42 -14.24
CA LYS A 132 -10.60 10.13 -13.99
C LYS A 132 -11.41 9.28 -13.02
N ILE A 133 -11.83 9.85 -11.89
CA ILE A 133 -12.59 9.11 -10.87
C ILE A 133 -13.94 8.67 -11.39
N THR A 134 -14.68 9.58 -12.02
CA THR A 134 -15.99 9.28 -12.59
C THR A 134 -15.86 8.15 -13.61
N LEU A 135 -14.87 8.19 -14.51
CA LEU A 135 -14.65 7.14 -15.49
C LEU A 135 -14.32 5.78 -14.84
N CYS A 136 -13.36 5.77 -13.90
CA CYS A 136 -12.93 4.54 -13.23
C CYS A 136 -14.05 3.92 -12.36
N TRP A 137 -14.81 4.74 -11.65
CA TRP A 137 -15.95 4.28 -10.84
C TRP A 137 -17.15 3.90 -11.69
N ALA A 138 -17.42 4.59 -12.80
CA ALA A 138 -18.45 4.17 -13.74
C ALA A 138 -18.13 2.78 -14.32
N LEU A 139 -16.87 2.53 -14.71
CA LEU A 139 -16.41 1.21 -15.14
C LEU A 139 -16.64 0.15 -14.04
N GLN A 140 -16.34 0.48 -12.79
CA GLN A 140 -16.56 -0.45 -11.68
C GLN A 140 -18.04 -0.69 -11.38
N LEU A 141 -18.87 0.34 -11.33
CA LEU A 141 -20.26 0.23 -10.88
C LEU A 141 -21.19 -0.32 -11.98
N PHE A 142 -20.94 0.04 -13.24
CA PHE A 142 -21.84 -0.33 -14.34
C PHE A 142 -21.37 -1.54 -15.14
N ILE A 143 -20.08 -1.89 -15.10
CA ILE A 143 -19.53 -2.99 -15.90
C ILE A 143 -18.95 -4.08 -15.00
N ILE A 144 -17.86 -3.81 -14.28
CA ILE A 144 -17.14 -4.86 -13.54
C ILE A 144 -18.00 -5.41 -12.38
N GLY A 145 -18.58 -4.52 -11.58
CA GLY A 145 -19.37 -4.86 -10.39
C GLY A 145 -20.54 -5.79 -10.69
N PRO A 146 -21.38 -5.53 -11.70
CA PRO A 146 -22.45 -6.44 -12.11
C PRO A 146 -21.95 -7.72 -12.79
N LEU A 147 -20.89 -7.65 -13.60
CA LEU A 147 -20.37 -8.83 -14.32
C LEU A 147 -19.76 -9.89 -13.39
N VAL A 148 -19.14 -9.48 -12.29
CA VAL A 148 -18.50 -10.41 -11.33
C VAL A 148 -19.48 -11.43 -10.74
N PRO A 149 -20.59 -11.04 -10.09
CA PRO A 149 -21.56 -12.01 -9.57
C PRO A 149 -22.31 -12.74 -10.69
N LEU A 150 -22.59 -12.08 -11.83
CA LEU A 150 -23.23 -12.74 -12.98
C LEU A 150 -22.38 -13.87 -13.57
N TYR A 151 -21.07 -13.67 -13.70
CA TYR A 151 -20.17 -14.65 -14.30
C TYR A 151 -19.69 -15.70 -13.28
N PHE A 152 -19.24 -15.26 -12.11
CA PHE A 152 -18.64 -16.18 -11.15
C PHE A 152 -19.67 -16.81 -10.22
N ASN A 153 -20.66 -16.06 -9.74
CA ASN A 153 -21.57 -16.48 -8.67
C ASN A 153 -20.83 -17.27 -7.57
N PHE A 154 -19.95 -16.57 -6.84
CA PHE A 154 -18.99 -17.19 -5.92
C PHE A 154 -19.67 -18.02 -4.83
N THR A 155 -19.10 -19.19 -4.56
CA THR A 155 -19.50 -20.07 -3.45
C THR A 155 -18.37 -20.26 -2.45
N ALA A 156 -18.66 -20.61 -1.21
CA ALA A 156 -17.61 -20.92 -0.23
C ALA A 156 -16.65 -22.00 -0.76
N GLN A 157 -17.14 -22.99 -1.51
CA GLN A 157 -16.29 -24.06 -2.07
C GLN A 157 -15.24 -23.60 -3.08
N ASP A 158 -15.49 -22.47 -3.77
CA ASP A 158 -14.49 -21.88 -4.67
C ASP A 158 -13.23 -21.42 -3.90
N PHE A 159 -13.36 -21.15 -2.60
CA PHE A 159 -12.32 -20.64 -1.72
C PHE A 159 -11.91 -21.63 -0.61
N ALA A 160 -12.34 -22.89 -0.71
CA ALA A 160 -12.02 -23.92 0.27
C ALA A 160 -10.51 -24.03 0.54
N PRO A 161 -10.07 -24.44 1.75
CA PRO A 161 -8.65 -24.56 2.09
C PRO A 161 -7.83 -25.39 1.09
N SER A 162 -8.43 -26.46 0.54
CA SER A 162 -7.81 -27.31 -0.49
C SER A 162 -7.48 -26.57 -1.80
N ARG A 163 -8.23 -25.50 -2.10
CA ARG A 163 -8.03 -24.62 -3.26
C ARG A 163 -7.00 -23.53 -3.00
N LYS A 164 -6.42 -23.38 -1.80
CA LYS A 164 -5.30 -22.43 -1.59
C LYS A 164 -4.03 -22.84 -2.34
N VAL A 165 -3.75 -24.14 -2.38
CA VAL A 165 -2.53 -24.71 -2.98
C VAL A 165 -2.78 -25.02 -4.45
N PHE A 166 -1.88 -24.61 -5.35
CA PHE A 166 -1.95 -24.89 -6.79
C PHE A 166 -0.81 -25.79 -7.26
N LEU A 167 0.44 -25.32 -7.15
CA LEU A 167 1.61 -26.02 -7.70
C LEU A 167 1.82 -27.42 -7.12
N ARG A 168 1.55 -27.63 -5.82
CA ARG A 168 1.69 -28.95 -5.19
C ARG A 168 0.69 -29.96 -5.77
N ARG A 169 -0.48 -29.51 -6.23
CA ARG A 169 -1.51 -30.35 -6.85
C ARG A 169 -1.18 -30.77 -8.28
N LEU A 170 -0.17 -30.15 -8.90
CA LEU A 170 0.34 -30.57 -10.21
C LEU A 170 1.38 -31.70 -10.09
N LEU A 171 1.90 -31.96 -8.89
CA LEU A 171 2.93 -32.98 -8.71
C LEU A 171 2.28 -34.38 -8.63
N PRO A 172 2.74 -35.37 -9.44
CA PRO A 172 2.19 -36.73 -9.45
C PRO A 172 2.28 -37.48 -8.12
N LEU A 173 3.15 -37.01 -7.21
CA LEU A 173 3.43 -37.66 -5.92
C LEU A 173 2.31 -37.46 -4.87
N HIS A 174 1.26 -36.70 -5.18
CA HIS A 174 0.25 -36.28 -4.21
C HIS A 174 -1.17 -36.73 -4.61
N ASN A 175 -1.44 -38.03 -4.49
CA ASN A 175 -2.58 -38.76 -5.09
C ASN A 175 -4.01 -38.41 -4.63
N ASN A 176 -4.23 -37.51 -3.65
CA ASN A 176 -5.55 -37.28 -3.05
C ASN A 176 -6.07 -35.83 -3.21
N HIS A 177 -5.98 -35.26 -4.41
CA HIS A 177 -6.42 -33.88 -4.63
C HIS A 177 -7.51 -33.75 -5.68
N HIS A 178 -8.48 -32.87 -5.40
CA HIS A 178 -9.49 -32.48 -6.38
C HIS A 178 -8.82 -31.99 -7.68
N PRO A 179 -9.38 -32.31 -8.86
CA PRO A 179 -8.84 -31.85 -10.13
C PRO A 179 -8.82 -30.32 -10.18
N ILE A 180 -7.78 -29.77 -10.80
CA ILE A 180 -7.70 -28.34 -11.11
C ILE A 180 -8.69 -28.07 -12.24
N THR A 181 -9.70 -27.25 -11.97
CA THR A 181 -10.75 -26.93 -12.94
C THR A 181 -10.45 -25.62 -13.66
N LEU A 182 -11.00 -25.44 -14.86
CA LEU A 182 -10.91 -24.17 -15.58
C LEU A 182 -11.48 -22.99 -14.75
N ARG A 183 -12.58 -23.24 -14.04
CA ARG A 183 -13.19 -22.29 -13.10
C ARG A 183 -12.20 -21.84 -12.03
N GLU A 184 -11.45 -22.76 -11.43
CA GLU A 184 -10.43 -22.42 -10.42
C GLU A 184 -9.36 -21.49 -11.02
N ILE A 185 -8.89 -21.78 -12.24
CA ILE A 185 -7.89 -20.95 -12.93
C ILE A 185 -8.45 -19.54 -13.22
N GLN A 186 -9.69 -19.43 -13.69
CA GLN A 186 -10.34 -18.16 -13.97
C GLN A 186 -10.50 -17.30 -12.70
N ILE A 187 -10.95 -17.91 -11.59
CA ILE A 187 -11.11 -17.20 -10.30
C ILE A 187 -9.76 -16.71 -9.79
N ARG A 188 -8.70 -17.55 -9.85
CA ARG A 188 -7.35 -17.16 -9.43
C ARG A 188 -6.81 -16.01 -10.27
N LEU A 189 -6.94 -16.08 -11.60
CA LEU A 189 -6.49 -15.02 -12.51
C LEU A 189 -7.24 -13.71 -12.24
N PHE A 190 -8.56 -13.78 -12.12
CA PHE A 190 -9.40 -12.64 -11.80
C PHE A 190 -8.98 -12.00 -10.47
N LEU A 191 -8.91 -12.78 -9.39
CA LEU A 191 -8.55 -12.27 -8.08
C LEU A 191 -7.14 -11.71 -8.03
N SER A 192 -6.20 -12.21 -8.85
CA SER A 192 -4.82 -11.69 -8.95
C SER A 192 -4.75 -10.25 -9.44
N ILE A 193 -5.75 -9.80 -10.19
CA ILE A 193 -5.86 -8.45 -10.75
C ILE A 193 -6.87 -7.62 -9.95
N TYR A 194 -7.96 -8.23 -9.51
CA TYR A 194 -9.09 -7.52 -8.90
C TYR A 194 -8.72 -6.83 -7.59
N TRP A 195 -7.87 -7.44 -6.75
CA TRP A 195 -7.42 -6.81 -5.51
C TRP A 195 -6.64 -5.49 -5.76
N ILE A 196 -5.86 -5.45 -6.85
CA ILE A 196 -5.12 -4.26 -7.30
C ILE A 196 -6.11 -3.18 -7.72
N TRP A 197 -7.10 -3.56 -8.52
CA TRP A 197 -8.12 -2.67 -9.07
C TRP A 197 -8.95 -2.00 -7.97
N ILE A 198 -9.51 -2.78 -7.04
CA ILE A 198 -10.33 -2.24 -5.95
C ILE A 198 -9.51 -1.34 -5.01
N ALA A 199 -8.30 -1.75 -4.64
CA ALA A 199 -7.42 -0.91 -3.82
C ALA A 199 -7.05 0.40 -4.53
N TYR A 200 -6.79 0.34 -5.84
CA TYR A 200 -6.54 1.52 -6.66
C TYR A 200 -7.72 2.48 -6.66
N LEU A 201 -8.93 1.97 -6.92
CA LEU A 201 -10.16 2.79 -6.94
C LEU A 201 -10.41 3.50 -5.62
N MET A 202 -10.32 2.77 -4.50
CA MET A 202 -10.60 3.30 -3.17
C MET A 202 -9.57 4.38 -2.78
N LEU A 203 -8.28 4.07 -2.93
CA LEU A 203 -7.22 5.01 -2.53
C LEU A 203 -7.14 6.24 -3.45
N ASP A 204 -7.36 6.07 -4.76
CA ASP A 204 -7.37 7.20 -5.70
C ASP A 204 -8.59 8.10 -5.50
N LEU A 205 -9.75 7.53 -5.15
CA LEU A 205 -10.95 8.28 -4.74
C LEU A 205 -10.65 9.16 -3.52
N CYS A 206 -10.17 8.56 -2.43
CA CYS A 206 -9.81 9.30 -1.23
C CYS A 206 -8.78 10.39 -1.53
N ASN A 207 -7.72 10.06 -2.27
CA ASN A 207 -6.69 11.03 -2.63
C ASN A 207 -7.23 12.20 -3.43
N ALA A 208 -8.13 11.97 -4.39
CA ALA A 208 -8.65 13.07 -5.18
C ALA A 208 -9.64 13.94 -4.39
N LEU A 209 -10.54 13.34 -3.61
CA LEU A 209 -11.47 14.08 -2.75
C LEU A 209 -10.69 14.99 -1.80
N LEU A 210 -9.71 14.43 -1.10
CA LEU A 210 -8.82 15.20 -0.23
C LEU A 210 -8.04 16.26 -1.02
N SER A 211 -7.52 15.93 -2.20
CA SER A 211 -6.79 16.91 -3.00
C SER A 211 -7.64 18.10 -3.43
N ILE A 212 -8.92 17.88 -3.76
CA ILE A 212 -9.85 18.96 -4.14
C ILE A 212 -10.14 19.81 -2.90
N ILE A 213 -10.45 19.18 -1.77
CA ILE A 213 -10.70 19.87 -0.50
C ILE A 213 -9.51 20.75 -0.13
N PHE A 214 -8.30 20.19 -0.07
CA PHE A 214 -7.14 20.92 0.45
C PHE A 214 -6.51 21.89 -0.56
N SER A 215 -6.52 21.59 -1.86
CA SER A 215 -5.85 22.46 -2.86
C SER A 215 -6.76 23.49 -3.54
N VAL A 216 -8.07 23.22 -3.60
CA VAL A 216 -9.04 24.05 -4.34
C VAL A 216 -9.97 24.80 -3.38
N ILE A 217 -10.58 24.10 -2.42
CA ILE A 217 -11.55 24.68 -1.48
C ILE A 217 -10.81 25.45 -0.39
N LEU A 218 -9.99 24.75 0.40
CA LEU A 218 -9.26 25.34 1.54
C LEU A 218 -8.01 26.12 1.10
N ARG A 219 -7.50 25.86 -0.10
CA ARG A 219 -6.30 26.49 -0.69
C ARG A 219 -5.06 26.43 0.22
N LEU A 220 -4.97 25.41 1.06
CA LEU A 220 -3.81 25.12 1.91
C LEU A 220 -2.67 24.49 1.10
N ASP A 221 -3.03 23.79 0.02
CA ASP A 221 -2.10 23.14 -0.89
C ASP A 221 -2.14 23.70 -2.30
N THR A 222 -1.05 23.51 -3.01
CA THR A 222 -0.96 23.67 -4.45
C THR A 222 -1.31 22.34 -5.13
N PRO A 223 -1.90 22.36 -6.34
CA PRO A 223 -2.16 21.14 -7.11
C PRO A 223 -0.94 20.22 -7.29
N ASN A 224 0.27 20.79 -7.34
CA ASN A 224 1.52 20.05 -7.49
C ASN A 224 1.93 19.25 -6.24
N GLU A 225 1.44 19.61 -5.06
CA GLU A 225 1.69 18.86 -3.82
C GLU A 225 0.86 17.56 -3.79
N TRP A 226 -0.30 17.55 -4.45
CA TRP A 226 -1.17 16.38 -4.57
C TRP A 226 -0.90 15.58 -5.84
N GLN A 227 0.23 14.89 -5.86
CA GLN A 227 0.59 13.96 -6.94
C GLN A 227 -0.27 12.68 -6.88
N PRO A 228 -0.44 11.95 -8.00
CA PRO A 228 -1.05 10.62 -7.97
C PRO A 228 -0.34 9.68 -6.98
N LEU A 229 -1.13 8.89 -6.24
CA LEU A 229 -0.59 7.90 -5.30
C LEU A 229 0.11 6.75 -6.03
N PHE A 230 -0.47 6.32 -7.14
CA PHE A 230 0.02 5.25 -7.99
C PHE A 230 0.80 5.81 -9.17
N GLY A 231 1.84 5.10 -9.58
CA GLY A 231 2.54 5.37 -10.83
C GLY A 231 1.92 4.66 -12.03
N SER A 232 2.69 4.52 -13.10
CA SER A 232 2.19 3.91 -14.33
C SER A 232 2.18 2.37 -14.23
N PRO A 233 1.06 1.69 -14.55
CA PRO A 233 1.00 0.23 -14.61
C PRO A 233 1.94 -0.34 -15.67
N LEU A 234 2.32 0.45 -16.69
CA LEU A 234 3.30 0.10 -17.72
C LEU A 234 4.72 -0.13 -17.17
N GLN A 235 4.95 0.18 -15.90
CA GLN A 235 6.22 -0.06 -15.22
C GLN A 235 6.21 -1.33 -14.36
N ALA A 236 5.07 -1.99 -14.18
CA ALA A 236 4.89 -3.14 -13.28
C ALA A 236 5.35 -4.49 -13.89
N CYS A 237 6.49 -4.51 -14.59
CA CYS A 237 7.00 -5.73 -15.25
C CYS A 237 7.95 -6.58 -14.37
N SER A 238 7.91 -6.40 -13.05
CA SER A 238 8.63 -7.18 -12.03
C SER A 238 8.01 -6.86 -10.68
N ILE A 239 8.07 -7.76 -9.71
CA ILE A 239 7.54 -7.55 -8.35
C ILE A 239 8.19 -6.33 -7.71
N ARG A 240 9.51 -6.15 -7.86
CA ARG A 240 10.18 -4.95 -7.35
C ARG A 240 9.64 -3.67 -7.97
N ARG A 241 9.45 -3.62 -9.29
CA ARG A 241 8.91 -2.41 -9.96
C ARG A 241 7.43 -2.21 -9.66
N PHE A 242 6.66 -3.29 -9.49
CA PHE A 242 5.28 -3.20 -9.03
C PHE A 242 5.20 -2.39 -7.74
N TRP A 243 5.95 -2.76 -6.70
CA TRP A 243 5.91 -2.07 -5.40
C TRP A 243 6.62 -0.70 -5.37
N THR A 244 7.65 -0.49 -6.21
CA THR A 244 8.46 0.75 -6.14
C THR A 244 8.10 1.82 -7.17
N LYS A 245 7.44 1.45 -8.26
CA LYS A 245 7.11 2.36 -9.38
C LYS A 245 5.62 2.49 -9.64
N PHE A 246 4.84 1.43 -9.45
CA PHE A 246 3.40 1.45 -9.70
C PHE A 246 2.59 1.63 -8.42
N TRP A 247 2.82 0.79 -7.40
CA TRP A 247 2.05 0.78 -6.17
C TRP A 247 2.28 2.02 -5.31
N HIS A 248 1.30 2.36 -4.47
CA HIS A 248 1.39 3.50 -3.57
C HIS A 248 2.53 3.33 -2.55
N ARG A 249 3.16 4.44 -2.16
CA ARG A 249 4.32 4.46 -1.24
C ARG A 249 4.05 5.15 0.10
N LEU A 250 2.79 5.28 0.47
CA LEU A 250 2.33 5.97 1.69
C LEU A 250 3.02 5.48 2.97
N THR A 251 3.26 4.17 3.09
CA THR A 251 3.85 3.55 4.28
C THR A 251 5.37 3.41 4.22
N VAL A 252 5.97 3.53 3.04
CA VAL A 252 7.37 3.16 2.83
C VAL A 252 8.30 4.01 3.67
N SER A 253 8.07 5.32 3.76
CA SER A 253 8.97 6.22 4.47
C SER A 253 8.95 5.98 5.98
N CYS A 254 7.78 5.89 6.61
CA CYS A 254 7.70 5.65 8.06
C CYS A 254 8.20 4.25 8.46
N CYS A 255 7.88 3.22 7.68
CA CYS A 255 8.43 1.88 7.87
C CYS A 255 9.97 1.85 7.70
N ALA A 256 10.49 2.55 6.70
CA ALA A 256 11.93 2.59 6.47
C ALA A 256 12.67 3.31 7.59
N SER A 257 12.11 4.41 8.12
CA SER A 257 12.66 5.11 9.28
C SER A 257 12.76 4.21 10.50
N SER A 258 11.71 3.45 10.82
CA SER A 258 11.74 2.52 11.97
C SER A 258 12.75 1.39 11.77
N GLY A 259 12.80 0.77 10.57
CA GLY A 259 13.78 -0.27 10.26
C GLY A 259 15.23 0.23 10.29
N THR A 260 15.46 1.49 9.91
CA THR A 260 16.77 2.14 9.98
C THR A 260 17.19 2.35 11.44
N GLN A 261 16.26 2.71 12.33
CA GLN A 261 16.57 2.81 13.76
C GLN A 261 16.90 1.45 14.38
N VAL A 262 16.16 0.39 14.02
CA VAL A 262 16.45 -0.98 14.47
C VAL A 262 17.85 -1.42 14.04
N THR A 263 18.18 -1.27 12.75
CA THR A 263 19.49 -1.68 12.23
C THR A 263 20.65 -0.91 12.84
N ARG A 264 20.50 0.40 13.05
CA ARG A 264 21.59 1.24 13.55
C ARG A 264 21.76 1.19 15.07
N ARG A 265 20.65 1.19 15.82
CA ARG A 265 20.70 1.27 17.29
C ARG A 265 20.70 -0.08 17.98
N LEU A 266 20.00 -1.07 17.44
CA LEU A 266 19.87 -2.38 18.08
C LEU A 266 20.88 -3.39 17.52
N ILE A 267 21.11 -3.36 16.20
CA ILE A 267 22.00 -4.32 15.53
C ILE A 267 23.42 -3.76 15.31
N GLY A 268 23.57 -2.43 15.24
CA GLY A 268 24.87 -1.79 15.00
C GLY A 268 25.37 -1.91 13.55
N MET A 269 24.48 -2.04 12.57
CA MET A 269 24.87 -2.12 11.16
C MET A 269 25.48 -0.80 10.64
N THR A 270 26.49 -0.88 9.78
CA THR A 270 27.08 0.29 9.12
C THR A 270 26.05 1.00 8.24
N PRO A 271 25.84 2.32 8.40
CA PRO A 271 24.89 3.06 7.58
C PRO A 271 25.17 2.95 6.08
N GLY A 272 24.12 2.73 5.29
CA GLY A 272 24.18 2.63 3.83
C GLY A 272 24.66 1.29 3.27
N CYS A 273 25.07 0.36 4.13
CA CYS A 273 25.55 -0.96 3.69
C CYS A 273 24.43 -1.78 3.03
N ARG A 274 24.82 -2.83 2.30
CA ARG A 274 23.85 -3.64 1.54
C ARG A 274 22.89 -4.41 2.45
N SER A 275 23.38 -4.93 3.58
CA SER A 275 22.56 -5.64 4.57
C SER A 275 21.51 -4.73 5.20
N GLU A 276 21.86 -3.48 5.54
CA GLU A 276 20.90 -2.48 6.04
C GLU A 276 19.77 -2.27 5.02
N LYS A 277 20.10 -2.06 3.74
CA LYS A 277 19.09 -1.85 2.68
C LYS A 277 18.16 -3.05 2.51
N ILE A 278 18.68 -4.27 2.60
CA ILE A 278 17.89 -5.50 2.49
C ILE A 278 17.00 -5.65 3.73
N PHE A 279 17.54 -5.43 4.93
CA PHE A 279 16.78 -5.48 6.17
C PHE A 279 15.67 -4.44 6.20
N VAL A 280 15.96 -3.19 5.83
CA VAL A 280 14.97 -2.11 5.80
C VAL A 280 13.84 -2.44 4.81
N ALA A 281 14.17 -3.05 3.66
CA ALA A 281 13.15 -3.52 2.71
C ALA A 281 12.30 -4.65 3.31
N PHE A 282 12.93 -5.66 3.93
CA PHE A 282 12.22 -6.73 4.65
C PHE A 282 11.30 -6.18 5.74
N TRP A 283 11.84 -5.31 6.59
CA TRP A 283 11.13 -4.64 7.68
C TRP A 283 9.93 -3.86 7.18
N THR A 284 10.06 -3.18 6.03
CA THR A 284 8.97 -2.43 5.41
C THR A 284 7.82 -3.34 4.98
N PHE A 285 8.11 -4.48 4.35
CA PHE A 285 7.08 -5.45 3.98
C PHE A 285 6.45 -6.10 5.22
N LEU A 286 7.26 -6.49 6.20
CA LEU A 286 6.78 -7.10 7.45
C LEU A 286 5.83 -6.18 8.20
N LEU A 287 6.22 -4.91 8.39
CA LEU A 287 5.42 -3.94 9.12
C LEU A 287 4.15 -3.56 8.36
N SER A 288 4.20 -3.51 7.02
CA SER A 288 3.01 -3.37 6.19
C SER A 288 2.04 -4.53 6.39
N GLY A 289 2.53 -5.78 6.41
CA GLY A 289 1.69 -6.95 6.67
C GLY A 289 1.07 -6.92 8.06
N LEU A 290 1.83 -6.52 9.08
CA LEU A 290 1.31 -6.38 10.43
C LEU A 290 0.20 -5.32 10.53
N CYS A 291 0.31 -4.21 9.79
CA CYS A 291 -0.79 -3.23 9.70
C CYS A 291 -2.06 -3.82 9.13
N HIS A 292 -1.97 -4.69 8.11
CA HIS A 292 -3.15 -5.37 7.55
C HIS A 292 -3.78 -6.33 8.57
N VAL A 293 -2.97 -7.14 9.27
CA VAL A 293 -3.45 -8.03 10.33
C VAL A 293 -4.17 -7.25 11.44
N ILE A 294 -3.55 -6.17 11.92
CA ILE A 294 -4.14 -5.31 12.96
C ILE A 294 -5.42 -4.66 12.45
N ALA A 295 -5.43 -4.16 11.21
CA ALA A 295 -6.59 -3.50 10.65
C ALA A 295 -7.78 -4.45 10.50
N ASP A 296 -7.56 -5.67 10.00
CA ASP A 296 -8.62 -6.67 9.85
C ASP A 296 -9.16 -7.09 11.22
N TRP A 297 -8.27 -7.33 12.19
CA TRP A 297 -8.68 -7.66 13.56
C TRP A 297 -9.53 -6.55 14.20
N GLN A 298 -9.06 -5.30 14.12
CA GLN A 298 -9.74 -4.16 14.74
C GLN A 298 -11.03 -3.78 14.01
N ALA A 299 -11.10 -3.98 12.69
CA ALA A 299 -12.29 -3.73 11.89
C ALA A 299 -13.37 -4.82 12.02
N GLY A 300 -13.06 -5.94 12.67
CA GLY A 300 -13.97 -7.07 12.86
C GLY A 300 -14.06 -8.01 11.65
N GLU A 301 -13.09 -7.96 10.74
CA GLU A 301 -13.03 -8.84 9.57
C GLU A 301 -12.41 -10.20 9.93
N PRO A 302 -12.65 -11.26 9.14
CA PRO A 302 -11.96 -12.54 9.28
C PRO A 302 -10.43 -12.37 9.24
N CYS A 303 -9.79 -12.54 10.38
CA CYS A 303 -8.37 -12.30 10.54
C CYS A 303 -7.58 -13.61 10.41
N HIS A 304 -6.60 -13.61 9.49
CA HIS A 304 -5.70 -14.74 9.27
C HIS A 304 -4.24 -14.25 9.29
N PRO A 305 -3.67 -14.00 10.48
CA PRO A 305 -2.39 -13.32 10.63
C PRO A 305 -1.25 -13.95 9.83
N HIS A 306 -1.18 -15.29 9.84
CA HIS A 306 -0.19 -16.04 9.08
C HIS A 306 -0.30 -15.78 7.57
N ASP A 307 -1.51 -15.82 7.02
CA ASP A 307 -1.77 -15.74 5.60
C ASP A 307 -1.53 -14.32 5.06
N ASP A 308 -1.89 -13.31 5.86
CA ASP A 308 -1.56 -11.90 5.60
C ASP A 308 -0.05 -11.67 5.59
N LEU A 309 0.66 -12.08 6.65
CA LEU A 309 2.11 -11.89 6.74
C LEU A 309 2.85 -12.65 5.63
N LEU A 310 2.40 -13.86 5.29
CA LEU A 310 2.95 -14.66 4.20
C LEU A 310 2.91 -13.90 2.87
N PHE A 311 1.81 -13.19 2.56
CA PHE A 311 1.71 -12.40 1.34
C PHE A 311 2.81 -11.33 1.27
N PHE A 312 2.98 -10.53 2.31
CA PHE A 312 3.95 -9.44 2.31
C PHE A 312 5.40 -9.94 2.33
N VAL A 313 5.71 -10.95 3.15
CA VAL A 313 7.05 -11.55 3.20
C VAL A 313 7.38 -12.23 1.87
N ALA A 314 6.44 -12.92 1.23
CA ALA A 314 6.67 -13.52 -0.10
C ALA A 314 6.95 -12.46 -1.17
N ASN A 315 6.30 -11.29 -1.12
CA ASN A 315 6.58 -10.17 -2.04
C ASN A 315 8.00 -9.61 -1.85
N PHE A 316 8.48 -9.52 -0.61
CA PHE A 316 9.88 -9.20 -0.33
C PHE A 316 10.82 -10.25 -0.93
N MET A 317 10.56 -11.53 -0.67
CA MET A 317 11.41 -12.64 -1.15
C MET A 317 11.46 -12.69 -2.68
N ALA A 318 10.33 -12.50 -3.36
CA ALA A 318 10.28 -12.41 -4.82
C ALA A 318 11.09 -11.22 -5.34
N SER A 319 10.96 -10.05 -4.71
CA SER A 319 11.75 -8.86 -5.08
C SER A 319 13.26 -9.06 -4.85
N ALA A 320 13.64 -9.77 -3.78
CA ALA A 320 15.02 -10.11 -3.48
C ALA A 320 15.58 -11.13 -4.49
N LEU A 321 14.80 -12.14 -4.86
CA LEU A 321 15.15 -13.14 -5.87
C LEU A 321 15.37 -12.49 -7.23
N GLU A 322 14.48 -11.58 -7.66
CA GLU A 322 14.64 -10.81 -8.90
C GLU A 322 15.99 -10.07 -8.94
N LEU A 323 16.39 -9.46 -7.82
CA LEU A 323 17.65 -8.75 -7.72
C LEU A 323 18.86 -9.70 -7.87
N LEU A 324 18.77 -10.90 -7.31
CA LEU A 324 19.82 -11.92 -7.46
C LEU A 324 19.91 -12.43 -8.91
N VAL A 325 18.77 -12.70 -9.54
CA VAL A 325 18.70 -13.18 -10.93
C VAL A 325 19.25 -12.14 -11.90
N VAL A 326 18.80 -10.89 -11.82
CA VAL A 326 19.28 -9.80 -12.69
C VAL A 326 20.79 -9.64 -12.56
N ARG A 327 21.33 -9.65 -11.33
CA ARG A 327 22.78 -9.56 -11.10
C ARG A 327 23.57 -10.72 -11.70
N ARG A 328 23.02 -11.95 -11.67
CA ARG A 328 23.67 -13.10 -12.32
C ARG A 328 23.63 -12.97 -13.83
N LEU A 329 22.49 -12.55 -14.40
CA LEU A 329 22.35 -12.35 -15.84
C LEU A 329 23.27 -11.24 -16.37
N GLU A 330 23.43 -10.13 -15.64
CA GLU A 330 24.36 -9.05 -15.99
C GLU A 330 25.81 -9.52 -15.98
N ARG A 331 26.22 -10.34 -14.99
CA ARG A 331 27.57 -10.93 -14.96
C ARG A 331 27.82 -11.86 -16.14
N VAL A 332 26.84 -12.68 -16.52
CA VAL A 332 26.95 -13.60 -17.67
C VAL A 332 26.97 -12.83 -19.01
N LYS A 333 26.17 -11.75 -19.13
CA LYS A 333 26.13 -10.92 -20.34
C LYS A 333 27.34 -9.99 -20.50
N GLY A 334 27.93 -9.52 -19.39
CA GLY A 334 29.16 -8.73 -19.41
C GLY A 334 30.35 -9.46 -20.03
N TYR A 335 30.28 -10.79 -20.14
CA TYR A 335 31.27 -11.63 -20.83
C TYR A 335 31.03 -11.75 -22.35
N ARG A 336 29.89 -11.28 -22.88
CA ARG A 336 29.41 -11.60 -24.24
C ARG A 336 29.05 -10.38 -25.09
N ALA A 337 29.44 -9.17 -24.69
CA ALA A 337 29.03 -7.95 -25.39
C ALA A 337 30.11 -7.44 -26.35
N ASP A 338 30.17 -8.03 -27.55
CA ASP A 338 30.51 -7.30 -28.77
C ASP A 338 29.46 -7.60 -29.85
N HIS A 339 29.17 -6.58 -30.65
CA HIS A 339 28.28 -6.48 -31.82
C HIS A 339 26.73 -6.32 -31.74
N ASP A 340 26.32 -5.36 -32.57
CA ASP A 340 25.05 -5.00 -33.23
C ASP A 340 23.73 -4.94 -32.47
N LYS A 341 23.29 -3.71 -32.14
CA LYS A 341 22.12 -3.47 -31.28
C LYS A 341 21.42 -2.15 -31.56
N ASP A 342 20.44 -2.16 -32.46
CA ASP A 342 19.29 -1.24 -32.31
C ASP A 342 17.95 -1.96 -32.39
N ILE A 343 17.62 -2.63 -33.52
CA ILE A 343 16.32 -3.32 -33.67
C ILE A 343 16.20 -4.54 -32.75
N TRP A 344 17.23 -5.39 -32.69
CA TRP A 344 17.27 -6.53 -31.77
C TRP A 344 17.20 -6.10 -30.31
N SER A 345 17.76 -4.93 -29.98
CA SER A 345 17.73 -4.36 -28.63
C SER A 345 16.31 -3.96 -28.21
N VAL A 346 15.52 -3.41 -29.13
CA VAL A 346 14.12 -3.02 -28.90
C VAL A 346 13.24 -4.25 -28.76
N LEU A 347 13.38 -5.24 -29.65
CA LEU A 347 12.64 -6.50 -29.55
C LEU A 347 12.93 -7.23 -28.24
N LEU A 348 14.21 -7.35 -27.84
CA LEU A 348 14.58 -7.92 -26.54
C LEU A 348 13.97 -7.15 -25.38
N LYS A 349 13.96 -5.81 -25.42
CA LYS A 349 13.34 -4.98 -24.37
C LYS A 349 11.85 -5.25 -24.25
N THR A 350 11.14 -5.41 -25.38
CA THR A 350 9.71 -5.73 -25.39
C THR A 350 9.44 -7.14 -24.87
N ILE A 351 10.18 -8.15 -25.34
CA ILE A 351 10.06 -9.53 -24.86
C ILE A 351 10.33 -9.60 -23.35
N ASN A 352 11.40 -8.95 -22.88
CA ASN A 352 11.71 -8.90 -21.44
C ASN A 352 10.59 -8.25 -20.62
N ARG A 353 9.88 -7.25 -21.17
CA ARG A 353 8.72 -6.65 -20.50
C ARG A 353 7.55 -7.62 -20.44
N VAL A 354 7.23 -8.32 -21.53
CA VAL A 354 6.14 -9.30 -21.58
C VAL A 354 6.41 -10.44 -20.59
N VAL A 355 7.61 -11.03 -20.63
CA VAL A 355 8.06 -12.05 -19.66
C VAL A 355 7.93 -11.53 -18.23
N GLY A 356 8.30 -10.26 -18.00
CA GLY A 356 8.12 -9.60 -16.72
C GLY A 356 6.66 -9.51 -16.25
N TYR A 357 5.72 -9.18 -17.14
CA TYR A 357 4.29 -9.17 -16.79
C TYR A 357 3.74 -10.56 -16.53
N VAL A 358 4.13 -11.55 -17.33
CA VAL A 358 3.75 -12.95 -17.11
C VAL A 358 4.28 -13.44 -15.75
N TRP A 359 5.51 -13.07 -15.39
CA TRP A 359 6.08 -13.36 -14.08
C TRP A 359 5.28 -12.70 -12.94
N VAL A 360 4.95 -11.41 -13.05
CA VAL A 360 4.16 -10.71 -12.02
C VAL A 360 2.77 -11.32 -11.87
N LEU A 361 2.10 -11.61 -12.99
CA LEU A 361 0.79 -12.25 -12.98
C LEU A 361 0.88 -13.67 -12.39
N GLY A 362 1.87 -14.46 -12.79
CA GLY A 362 2.09 -15.81 -12.26
C GLY A 362 2.40 -15.82 -10.77
N PHE A 363 3.15 -14.83 -10.28
CA PHE A 363 3.41 -14.66 -8.86
C PHE A 363 2.12 -14.33 -8.08
N PHE A 364 1.31 -13.37 -8.53
CA PHE A 364 0.02 -13.05 -7.88
C PHE A 364 -0.99 -14.20 -7.99
N PHE A 365 -1.02 -14.91 -9.12
CA PHE A 365 -1.79 -16.13 -9.29
C PHE A 365 -1.47 -17.19 -8.23
N TRP A 366 -0.22 -17.25 -7.79
CA TRP A 366 0.22 -18.17 -6.75
C TRP A 366 0.02 -17.62 -5.32
N ILE A 367 0.32 -16.35 -5.04
CA ILE A 367 0.32 -15.82 -3.66
C ILE A 367 -1.04 -15.28 -3.22
N THR A 368 -1.80 -14.63 -4.11
CA THR A 368 -3.08 -13.98 -3.76
C THR A 368 -4.11 -14.96 -3.19
N PRO A 369 -4.28 -16.18 -3.72
CA PRO A 369 -5.20 -17.16 -3.13
C PRO A 369 -4.86 -17.55 -1.69
N LYS A 370 -3.58 -17.60 -1.31
CA LYS A 370 -3.19 -17.93 0.08
C LYS A 370 -3.66 -16.88 1.07
N TRP A 371 -3.71 -15.63 0.62
CA TRP A 371 -4.11 -14.46 1.39
C TRP A 371 -5.63 -14.23 1.39
N GLN A 372 -6.26 -14.25 0.22
CA GLN A 372 -7.65 -13.84 0.04
C GLN A 372 -8.68 -14.95 0.27
N TYR A 373 -8.38 -16.20 -0.12
CA TYR A 373 -9.33 -17.30 0.00
C TYR A 373 -9.78 -17.56 1.44
N PRO A 374 -8.92 -17.55 2.47
CA PRO A 374 -9.38 -17.78 3.84
C PRO A 374 -10.45 -16.77 4.27
N LYS A 375 -10.26 -15.49 3.91
CA LYS A 375 -11.22 -14.42 4.22
C LYS A 375 -12.52 -14.59 3.45
N LEU A 376 -12.44 -14.80 2.14
CA LEU A 376 -13.61 -15.02 1.29
C LEU A 376 -14.40 -16.28 1.69
N TYR A 377 -13.70 -17.35 2.07
CA TYR A 377 -14.29 -18.57 2.59
C TYR A 377 -15.07 -18.27 3.87
N ALA A 378 -14.45 -17.61 4.86
CA ALA A 378 -15.11 -17.27 6.12
C ALA A 378 -16.37 -16.41 5.92
N VAL A 379 -16.29 -15.36 5.08
CA VAL A 379 -17.43 -14.49 4.78
C VAL A 379 -18.54 -15.26 4.09
N LEU A 380 -18.22 -16.06 3.06
CA LEU A 380 -19.23 -16.79 2.29
C LEU A 380 -19.87 -17.93 3.09
N THR A 381 -19.13 -18.63 3.94
CA THR A 381 -19.69 -19.63 4.86
C THR A 381 -20.73 -19.01 5.80
N GLN A 382 -20.43 -17.83 6.36
CA GLN A 382 -21.38 -17.10 7.21
C GLN A 382 -22.64 -16.67 6.46
N VAL A 383 -22.50 -16.15 5.23
CA VAL A 383 -23.64 -15.69 4.42
C VAL A 383 -24.49 -16.86 3.91
N GLN A 384 -23.87 -18.00 3.60
CA GLN A 384 -24.53 -19.18 3.03
C GLN A 384 -25.14 -20.11 4.09
N GLY A 385 -24.94 -19.84 5.39
CA GLY A 385 -25.55 -20.59 6.48
C GLY A 385 -24.95 -21.98 6.72
N TYR A 386 -23.65 -22.14 6.44
CA TYR A 386 -22.91 -23.39 6.70
C TYR A 386 -22.30 -23.44 8.10
#